data_AF-A0A8T4FKA4-F1
#
_entry.id   AF-A0A8T4FKA4-F1
#
_cell.length_a   1.000
_cell.length_b   1.000
_cell.length_c   1.000
_cell.angle_alpha   90.00
_cell.angle_beta   90.00
_cell.angle_gamma   90.00
#
_symmetry.space_group_name_H-M   'P 1'
#
loop_
_entity.id
_entity.type
_entity.pdbx_description
1 polymer ?
#
loop_
_entity_poly.entity_id
_entity_poly.type
_entity_poly.pdbx_seq_one_letter_code
_entity_poly.pdbx_strand_id
1 'polypeptide(L)'
;MTRLSSCRRNCERHGRRDRFDREEAVSSAVEYVIVTGVMLILLVFTVILANYIFIEGPSDTLKHNSYLDTGERLSARIVDMHMLAPESGRIVMRVDVPREIAGKGYDIRVSPAIDDSGTGQYLAVGDGQPVYALYVRGIETAPVLKGNFTGDGEYTLEYDSEGVW
;
A
#
# COMPACT_ATOMS: atom_id res chain seq x y z
N MET A 1 48.88 -68.14 65.18
CA MET A 1 48.22 -68.55 63.92
C MET A 1 47.13 -67.55 63.58
N THR A 2 47.21 -67.02 62.37
CA THR A 2 46.60 -65.82 61.79
C THR A 2 45.09 -65.97 61.60
N ARG A 3 44.29 -65.06 62.19
CA ARG A 3 42.86 -64.92 61.88
C ARG A 3 42.68 -63.95 60.71
N LEU A 4 42.37 -64.51 59.55
CA LEU A 4 41.72 -63.85 58.41
C LEU A 4 40.32 -63.39 58.81
N SER A 5 40.08 -62.11 59.05
CA SER A 5 38.71 -61.55 59.08
C SER A 5 38.60 -60.03 58.90
N SER A 6 39.63 -59.37 58.37
CA SER A 6 39.64 -57.89 58.20
C SER A 6 39.22 -57.41 56.81
N CYS A 7 38.35 -58.15 56.11
CA CYS A 7 37.87 -57.74 54.78
C CYS A 7 36.39 -58.09 54.58
N ARG A 8 35.50 -57.64 55.48
CA ARG A 8 34.04 -57.81 55.29
C ARG A 8 33.16 -56.67 55.81
N ARG A 9 33.71 -55.50 56.15
CA ARG A 9 32.89 -54.41 56.71
C ARG A 9 32.99 -53.05 56.00
N ASN A 10 33.75 -52.93 54.91
CA ASN A 10 33.97 -51.62 54.28
C ASN A 10 33.52 -51.49 52.81
N CYS A 11 32.86 -52.50 52.23
CA CYS A 11 32.34 -52.39 50.85
C CYS A 11 30.84 -52.03 50.75
N GLU A 12 30.09 -51.97 51.86
CA GLU A 12 28.64 -51.64 51.82
C GLU A 12 28.33 -50.18 52.17
N ARG A 13 29.31 -49.27 52.12
CA ARG A 13 29.10 -47.82 52.25
C ARG A 13 29.49 -47.03 51.01
N HIS A 14 29.57 -47.69 49.85
CA HIS A 14 29.85 -47.08 48.55
C HIS A 14 28.66 -47.22 47.58
N GLY A 15 27.43 -47.26 48.11
CA GLY A 15 26.19 -47.32 47.33
C GLY A 15 25.29 -46.11 47.52
N ARG A 16 25.85 -44.92 47.81
CA ARG A 16 25.06 -43.68 47.95
C ARG A 16 25.71 -42.59 47.11
N ARG A 17 24.96 -42.14 46.10
CA ARG A 17 25.27 -41.10 45.10
C ARG A 17 25.80 -41.63 43.76
N ASP A 18 25.10 -42.61 43.17
CA ASP A 18 24.86 -42.49 41.73
C ASP A 18 23.89 -41.33 41.55
N ARG A 19 24.48 -40.15 41.43
CA ARG A 19 23.82 -38.92 41.02
C ARG A 19 23.44 -39.11 39.55
N PHE A 20 22.33 -39.81 39.32
CA PHE A 20 21.63 -39.82 38.03
C PHE A 20 20.90 -38.49 37.83
N ASP A 21 21.60 -37.37 38.01
CA ASP A 21 21.19 -36.12 37.40
C ASP A 21 21.78 -36.14 35.98
N ARG A 22 21.27 -37.06 35.14
CA ARG A 22 21.34 -36.89 33.68
C ARG A 22 20.29 -35.86 33.29
N GLU A 23 20.40 -34.69 33.89
CA GLU A 23 19.78 -33.45 33.44
C GLU A 23 20.86 -32.62 32.75
N GLU A 24 21.64 -33.22 31.86
CA GLU A 24 22.27 -32.48 30.77
C GLU A 24 21.18 -32.21 29.73
N ALA A 25 20.16 -31.47 30.17
CA ALA A 25 19.31 -30.69 29.32
C ALA A 25 20.26 -29.85 28.45
N VAL A 26 20.31 -30.20 27.16
CA VAL A 26 20.84 -29.43 26.03
C VAL A 26 21.97 -28.45 26.40
N SER A 27 23.22 -28.76 26.01
CA SER A 27 24.39 -27.88 26.20
C SER A 27 24.02 -26.40 26.03
N SER A 28 24.36 -25.54 27.00
CA SER A 28 23.98 -24.11 27.01
C SER A 28 24.37 -23.36 25.72
N ALA A 29 25.39 -23.86 24.99
CA ALA A 29 25.75 -23.35 23.68
C ALA A 29 24.67 -23.62 22.61
N VAL A 30 24.07 -24.81 22.62
CA VAL A 30 22.97 -25.19 21.71
C VAL A 30 21.70 -24.41 22.04
N GLU A 31 21.40 -24.22 23.33
CA GLU A 31 20.29 -23.36 23.76
C GLU A 31 20.45 -21.92 23.26
N TYR A 32 21.65 -21.34 23.41
CA TYR A 32 21.94 -20.00 22.91
C TYR A 32 21.75 -19.89 21.38
N VAL A 33 22.20 -20.87 20.62
CA VAL A 33 22.01 -20.91 19.15
C VAL A 33 20.54 -21.01 18.78
N ILE A 34 19.75 -21.81 19.50
CA ILE A 34 18.31 -21.94 19.24
C ILE A 34 17.58 -20.63 19.57
N VAL A 35 17.84 -20.02 20.74
CA VAL A 35 17.21 -18.77 21.16
C VAL A 35 17.55 -17.62 20.21
N THR A 36 18.82 -17.50 19.82
CA THR A 36 19.24 -16.47 18.85
C THR A 36 18.66 -16.72 17.46
N GLY A 37 18.57 -17.97 17.01
CA GLY A 37 17.91 -18.33 15.75
C GLY A 37 16.43 -17.94 15.73
N VAL A 38 15.70 -18.24 16.80
CA VAL A 38 14.28 -17.84 16.95
C VAL A 38 14.15 -16.31 16.98
N MET A 39 15.03 -15.61 17.69
CA MET A 39 15.03 -14.15 17.73
C MET A 39 15.28 -13.52 16.37
N LEU A 40 16.21 -14.06 15.58
CA LEU A 40 16.47 -13.56 14.22
C LEU A 40 15.27 -13.78 13.30
N ILE A 41 14.62 -14.93 13.38
CA ILE A 41 13.40 -15.20 12.60
C ILE A 41 12.30 -14.23 13.00
N LEU A 42 12.05 -14.05 14.30
CA LEU A 42 11.06 -13.09 14.80
C LEU A 42 11.39 -11.66 14.37
N LEU A 43 12.67 -11.28 14.36
CA LEU A 43 13.11 -9.96 13.91
C LEU A 43 12.79 -9.73 12.42
N VAL A 44 13.00 -10.74 11.57
CA VAL A 44 12.64 -10.63 10.14
C VAL A 44 11.13 -10.43 9.99
N PHE A 45 10.33 -11.20 10.72
CA PHE A 45 8.88 -11.05 10.70
C PHE A 45 8.42 -9.67 11.19
N THR A 46 9.02 -9.14 12.27
CA THR A 46 8.64 -7.83 12.80
C THR A 46 8.99 -6.69 11.85
N VAL A 47 10.13 -6.75 11.14
CA VAL A 47 10.51 -5.75 10.14
C VAL A 47 9.51 -5.73 8.97
N ILE A 48 9.13 -6.91 8.46
CA ILE A 48 8.14 -7.01 7.38
C ILE A 48 6.79 -6.44 7.85
N LEU A 49 6.34 -6.85 9.03
CA LEU A 49 5.04 -6.42 9.57
C LEU A 49 5.02 -4.92 9.89
N ALA A 50 6.12 -4.38 10.40
CA ALA A 50 6.26 -2.95 10.67
C ALA A 50 6.17 -2.12 9.38
N ASN A 51 6.77 -2.59 8.27
CA ASN A 51 6.66 -1.92 6.98
C ASN A 51 5.19 -1.84 6.53
N TYR A 52 4.49 -2.97 6.55
CA TYR A 52 3.08 -3.05 6.17
C TYR A 52 2.19 -2.10 7.01
N ILE A 53 2.35 -2.13 8.34
CA ILE A 53 1.48 -1.36 9.25
C ILE A 53 1.80 0.13 9.21
N PHE A 54 3.08 0.52 9.21
CA PHE A 54 3.48 1.91 9.40
C PHE A 54 3.76 2.68 8.11
N ILE A 55 4.07 1.99 7.00
CA ILE A 55 4.42 2.64 5.74
C ILE A 55 3.26 2.52 4.75
N GLU A 56 2.81 1.30 4.45
CA GLU A 56 1.79 1.08 3.42
C GLU A 56 0.41 1.64 3.83
N GLY A 57 -0.06 1.33 5.04
CA GLY A 57 -1.36 1.81 5.54
C GLY A 57 -1.55 3.33 5.49
N PRO A 58 -0.64 4.13 6.09
CA PRO A 58 -0.71 5.59 6.00
C PRO A 58 -0.49 6.12 4.58
N SER A 59 0.38 5.49 3.78
CA SER A 59 0.63 5.90 2.39
C SER A 59 -0.63 5.80 1.54
N ASP A 60 -1.41 4.73 1.67
CA ASP A 60 -2.61 4.54 0.85
C ASP A 60 -3.74 5.50 1.24
N THR A 61 -3.87 5.83 2.52
CA THR A 61 -4.80 6.87 2.97
C THR A 61 -4.42 8.24 2.41
N LEU A 62 -3.13 8.58 2.40
CA LEU A 62 -2.64 9.83 1.83
C LEU A 62 -2.85 9.90 0.32
N LYS A 63 -2.61 8.79 -0.41
CA LYS A 63 -2.91 8.70 -1.84
C LYS A 63 -4.38 8.94 -2.11
N HIS A 64 -5.25 8.25 -1.35
CA HIS A 64 -6.69 8.36 -1.52
C HIS A 64 -7.17 9.81 -1.38
N ASN A 65 -6.77 10.50 -0.30
CA ASN A 65 -7.16 11.89 -0.08
C ASN A 65 -6.60 12.84 -1.14
N SER A 66 -5.38 12.60 -1.62
CA SER A 66 -4.78 13.42 -2.68
C SER A 66 -5.44 13.18 -4.04
N TYR A 67 -5.89 11.95 -4.34
CA TYR A 67 -6.68 11.67 -5.53
C TYR A 67 -8.04 12.35 -5.47
N LEU A 68 -8.68 12.35 -4.29
CA LEU A 68 -9.94 13.06 -4.06
C LEU A 68 -9.80 14.58 -4.28
N ASP A 69 -8.82 15.23 -3.65
CA ASP A 69 -8.61 16.68 -3.81
C ASP A 69 -8.30 17.06 -5.27
N THR A 70 -7.46 16.27 -5.95
CA THR A 70 -7.14 16.49 -7.36
C THR A 70 -8.38 16.34 -8.24
N GLY A 71 -9.18 15.30 -7.99
CA GLY A 71 -10.42 15.05 -8.72
C GLY A 71 -11.47 16.14 -8.50
N GLU A 72 -11.63 16.61 -7.26
CA GLU A 72 -12.57 17.68 -6.93
C GLU A 72 -12.17 19.00 -7.59
N ARG A 73 -10.88 19.40 -7.48
CA ARG A 73 -10.37 20.60 -8.13
C ARG A 73 -10.49 20.55 -9.65
N LEU A 74 -10.23 19.39 -10.26
CA LEU A 74 -10.37 19.22 -11.71
C LEU A 74 -11.85 19.26 -12.13
N SER A 75 -12.77 18.72 -11.32
CA SER A 75 -14.21 18.76 -11.60
C SER A 75 -14.76 20.19 -11.67
N ALA A 76 -14.34 21.06 -10.73
CA ALA A 76 -14.72 22.46 -10.74
C ALA A 76 -14.22 23.16 -12.01
N ARG A 77 -12.98 22.88 -12.44
CA ARG A 77 -12.42 23.44 -13.68
C ARG A 77 -13.13 22.96 -14.93
N ILE A 78 -13.59 21.71 -14.96
CA ILE A 78 -14.40 21.20 -16.07
C ILE A 78 -15.73 21.95 -16.14
N VAL A 79 -16.38 22.17 -15.00
CA VAL A 79 -17.64 22.94 -14.94
C VAL A 79 -17.41 24.39 -15.37
N ASP A 80 -16.35 25.05 -14.89
CA ASP A 80 -15.99 26.41 -15.29
C ASP A 80 -15.73 26.50 -16.80
N MET A 81 -15.02 25.52 -17.36
CA MET A 81 -14.77 25.43 -18.79
C MET A 81 -16.05 25.24 -19.60
N HIS A 82 -17.00 24.45 -19.09
CA HIS A 82 -18.30 24.26 -19.72
C HIS A 82 -19.15 25.53 -19.68
N MET A 83 -19.12 26.30 -18.58
CA MET A 83 -19.81 27.60 -18.50
C MET A 83 -19.22 28.65 -19.45
N LEU A 84 -17.94 28.53 -19.79
CA LEU A 84 -17.25 29.43 -20.72
C LEU A 84 -17.21 28.90 -22.17
N ALA A 85 -17.76 27.70 -22.41
CA ALA A 85 -17.71 27.07 -23.71
C ALA A 85 -18.49 27.88 -24.77
N PRO A 86 -17.90 28.17 -25.93
CA PRO A 86 -18.60 28.85 -27.01
C PRO A 86 -19.60 27.90 -27.68
N GLU A 87 -20.67 28.45 -28.28
CA GLU A 87 -21.60 27.67 -29.11
C GLU A 87 -20.91 26.99 -30.31
N SER A 88 -19.79 27.56 -30.78
CA SER A 88 -18.91 26.93 -31.77
C SER A 88 -17.45 27.26 -31.47
N GLY A 89 -16.59 26.24 -31.49
CA GLY A 89 -15.15 26.38 -31.36
C GLY A 89 -14.52 25.45 -30.34
N ARG A 90 -13.22 25.67 -30.12
CA ARG A 90 -12.37 24.85 -29.26
C ARG A 90 -11.78 25.69 -28.14
N ILE A 91 -11.88 25.18 -26.90
CA ILE A 91 -11.17 25.71 -25.75
C ILE A 91 -10.12 24.69 -25.32
N VAL A 92 -8.91 25.17 -25.03
CA VAL A 92 -7.85 24.37 -24.42
C VAL A 92 -7.47 25.03 -23.10
N MET A 93 -7.64 24.30 -22.00
CA MET A 93 -7.26 24.71 -20.67
C MET A 93 -6.09 23.84 -20.18
N ARG A 94 -5.10 24.48 -19.57
CA ARG A 94 -4.01 23.78 -18.89
C ARG A 94 -4.23 23.82 -17.38
N VAL A 95 -4.18 22.66 -16.76
CA VAL A 95 -4.36 22.48 -15.33
C VAL A 95 -3.06 21.94 -14.77
N ASP A 96 -2.49 22.69 -13.83
CA ASP A 96 -1.33 22.24 -13.06
C ASP A 96 -1.78 21.21 -12.03
N VAL A 97 -1.17 20.03 -12.08
CA VAL A 97 -1.47 18.86 -11.26
C VAL A 97 -0.16 18.29 -10.73
N PRO A 98 -0.13 17.71 -9.52
CA PRO A 98 1.11 17.13 -9.00
C PRO A 98 1.66 16.07 -9.97
N ARG A 99 2.98 16.02 -10.14
CA ARG A 99 3.63 14.99 -10.97
C ARG A 99 3.48 13.59 -10.36
N GLU A 100 3.48 13.52 -9.03
CA GLU A 100 3.40 12.29 -8.25
C GLU A 100 2.55 12.51 -7.01
N ILE A 101 1.81 11.47 -6.61
CA ILE A 101 1.02 11.42 -5.38
C ILE A 101 1.60 10.32 -4.49
N ALA A 102 2.06 10.71 -3.30
CA ALA A 102 2.77 9.83 -2.36
C ALA A 102 3.95 9.05 -2.99
N GLY A 103 4.72 9.71 -3.87
CA GLY A 103 5.90 9.14 -4.53
C GLY A 103 5.59 8.10 -5.61
N LYS A 104 4.34 8.06 -6.10
CA LYS A 104 3.94 7.23 -7.23
C LYS A 104 3.30 8.10 -8.32
N GLY A 105 3.56 7.73 -9.57
CA GLY A 105 2.82 8.27 -10.71
C GLY A 105 1.35 7.83 -10.63
N TYR A 106 0.47 8.62 -11.22
CA TYR A 106 -0.96 8.34 -11.30
C TYR A 106 -1.49 8.79 -12.65
N ASP A 107 -2.65 8.25 -13.04
CA ASP A 107 -3.30 8.55 -14.31
C ASP A 107 -4.62 9.30 -14.07
N ILE A 108 -4.94 10.20 -14.99
CA ILE A 108 -6.18 10.99 -15.00
C ILE A 108 -6.88 10.72 -16.31
N ARG A 109 -8.00 10.00 -16.25
CA ARG A 109 -8.82 9.66 -17.43
C ARG A 109 -10.16 10.36 -17.34
N VAL A 110 -10.50 11.09 -18.40
CA VAL A 110 -11.85 11.59 -18.63
C VAL A 110 -12.49 10.65 -19.62
N SER A 111 -13.57 9.99 -19.21
CA SER A 111 -14.29 9.03 -20.05
C SER A 111 -15.79 9.37 -20.04
N PRO A 112 -16.51 9.13 -21.14
CA PRO A 112 -17.96 9.26 -21.16
C PRO A 112 -18.59 8.28 -20.18
N ALA A 113 -19.42 8.78 -19.26
CA ALA A 113 -20.26 7.97 -18.37
C ALA A 113 -21.59 7.71 -19.08
N ILE A 114 -22.01 6.46 -19.12
CA ILE A 114 -23.40 6.13 -19.43
C ILE A 114 -24.11 6.07 -18.09
N ASP A 115 -24.89 7.09 -17.76
CA ASP A 115 -25.87 7.02 -16.68
C ASP A 115 -27.19 6.42 -17.20
N ASP A 116 -28.17 6.26 -16.30
CA ASP A 116 -29.53 5.79 -16.67
C ASP A 116 -30.25 6.75 -17.65
N SER A 117 -29.73 7.98 -17.85
CA SER A 117 -30.20 8.95 -18.85
C SER A 117 -29.36 9.00 -20.15
N GLY A 118 -28.34 8.13 -20.26
CA GLY A 118 -27.51 7.95 -21.46
C GLY A 118 -26.48 9.05 -21.72
N THR A 119 -26.28 10.02 -20.82
CA THR A 119 -25.48 11.21 -21.11
C THR A 119 -24.72 11.74 -19.89
N GLY A 120 -23.46 11.33 -19.71
CA GLY A 120 -22.59 11.87 -18.68
C GLY A 120 -21.09 11.76 -19.01
N GLN A 121 -20.26 12.32 -18.14
CA GLN A 121 -18.81 12.13 -18.15
C GLN A 121 -18.33 11.82 -16.74
N TYR A 122 -17.43 10.86 -16.63
CA TYR A 122 -16.74 10.53 -15.38
C TYR A 122 -15.26 10.87 -15.49
N LEU A 123 -14.77 11.53 -14.44
CA LEU A 123 -13.35 11.75 -14.22
C LEU A 123 -12.82 10.65 -13.30
N ALA A 124 -11.87 9.87 -13.80
CA ALA A 124 -11.16 8.82 -13.08
C ALA A 124 -9.73 9.26 -12.75
N VAL A 125 -9.40 9.31 -11.46
CA VAL A 125 -8.03 9.54 -10.96
C VAL A 125 -7.56 8.29 -10.23
N GLY A 126 -6.41 7.73 -10.61
CA GLY A 126 -5.83 6.58 -9.89
C GLY A 126 -4.63 5.93 -10.57
N ASP A 127 -4.05 4.94 -9.87
CA ASP A 127 -2.93 4.12 -10.35
C ASP A 127 -3.48 2.83 -10.96
N GLY A 128 -3.96 2.91 -12.20
CA GLY A 128 -4.52 1.79 -12.96
C GLY A 128 -5.99 1.46 -12.70
N GLN A 129 -6.47 1.54 -11.46
CA GLN A 129 -7.90 1.43 -11.10
C GLN A 129 -8.48 2.81 -10.77
N PRO A 130 -9.70 3.15 -11.24
CA PRO A 130 -10.35 4.43 -10.92
C PRO A 130 -10.74 4.46 -9.44
N VAL A 131 -10.07 5.28 -8.63
CA VAL A 131 -10.36 5.42 -7.19
C VAL A 131 -11.44 6.47 -6.94
N TYR A 132 -11.63 7.37 -7.91
CA TYR A 132 -12.61 8.44 -7.85
C TYR A 132 -13.37 8.52 -9.18
N ALA A 133 -14.69 8.63 -9.14
CA ALA A 133 -15.53 8.83 -10.31
C ALA A 133 -16.55 9.91 -9.97
N LEU A 134 -16.32 11.13 -10.43
CA LEU A 134 -17.29 12.21 -10.29
C LEU A 134 -18.13 12.35 -11.55
N TYR A 135 -19.44 12.38 -11.37
CA TYR A 135 -20.38 12.73 -12.42
C TYR A 135 -20.37 14.25 -12.59
N VAL A 136 -19.93 14.73 -13.75
CA VAL A 136 -20.00 16.16 -14.05
C VAL A 136 -21.44 16.50 -14.40
N ARG A 137 -22.23 16.94 -13.40
CA ARG A 137 -23.62 17.40 -13.62
C ARG A 137 -23.61 18.70 -14.44
N GLY A 138 -24.43 18.75 -15.48
CA GLY A 138 -24.61 19.94 -16.33
C GLY A 138 -24.03 19.82 -17.74
N ILE A 139 -23.32 18.74 -18.05
CA ILE A 139 -22.92 18.43 -19.43
C ILE A 139 -23.98 17.50 -20.02
N GLU A 140 -24.99 18.07 -20.68
CA GLU A 140 -26.07 17.31 -21.32
C GLU A 140 -25.66 16.68 -22.66
N THR A 141 -24.37 16.74 -23.02
CA THR A 141 -23.87 16.17 -24.27
C THR A 141 -22.43 15.67 -24.08
N ALA A 142 -22.24 14.36 -24.04
CA ALA A 142 -20.94 13.74 -24.29
C ALA A 142 -20.83 13.44 -25.81
N PRO A 143 -19.66 13.57 -26.48
CA PRO A 143 -18.29 13.60 -25.97
C PRO A 143 -17.56 14.90 -26.34
N VAL A 144 -17.87 15.99 -25.64
CA VAL A 144 -17.36 17.34 -25.99
C VAL A 144 -16.08 17.67 -25.20
N LEU A 145 -15.57 16.75 -24.37
CA LEU A 145 -14.42 16.98 -23.49
C LEU A 145 -13.42 15.83 -23.56
N LYS A 146 -12.13 16.16 -23.72
CA LYS A 146 -11.01 15.21 -23.68
C LYS A 146 -9.93 15.76 -22.76
N GLY A 147 -9.23 14.89 -22.05
CA GLY A 147 -8.08 15.29 -21.24
C GLY A 147 -6.91 14.36 -21.43
N ASN A 148 -5.70 14.93 -21.47
CA ASN A 148 -4.46 14.19 -21.58
C ASN A 148 -3.46 14.66 -20.52
N PHE A 149 -2.84 13.70 -19.82
CA PHE A 149 -1.78 13.95 -18.86
C PHE A 149 -0.44 13.96 -19.59
N THR A 150 0.30 15.06 -19.48
CA THR A 150 1.58 15.22 -20.20
C THR A 150 2.76 14.65 -19.42
N GLY A 151 2.56 14.06 -18.23
CA GLY A 151 3.64 13.47 -17.44
C GLY A 151 4.50 14.48 -16.68
N ASP A 152 4.40 15.77 -17.01
CA ASP A 152 5.22 16.82 -16.42
C ASP A 152 4.59 17.54 -15.22
N GLY A 153 3.45 17.02 -14.73
CA GLY A 153 2.59 17.73 -13.78
C GLY A 153 1.61 18.68 -14.46
N GLU A 154 1.40 18.53 -15.77
CA GLU A 154 0.40 19.30 -16.49
C GLU A 154 -0.68 18.35 -17.05
N TYR A 155 -1.94 18.74 -16.85
CA TYR A 155 -3.09 18.12 -17.44
C TYR A 155 -3.72 19.08 -18.42
N THR A 156 -3.77 18.70 -19.70
CA THR A 156 -4.42 19.51 -20.73
C THR A 156 -5.84 19.02 -20.90
N LEU A 157 -6.79 19.91 -20.64
CA LEU A 157 -8.22 19.72 -20.86
C LEU A 157 -8.62 20.43 -22.14
N GLU A 158 -9.27 19.71 -23.04
CA GLU A 158 -9.73 20.22 -24.33
C GLU A 158 -11.24 20.06 -24.45
N TYR A 159 -11.90 21.11 -24.92
CA TYR A 159 -13.31 21.14 -25.25
C TYR A 159 -13.43 21.43 -26.74
N ASP A 160 -14.22 20.64 -27.45
CA ASP A 160 -14.53 20.85 -28.86
C ASP A 160 -16.04 20.70 -29.09
N SER A 161 -16.71 21.80 -29.44
CA SER A 161 -18.16 21.85 -29.66
C SER A 161 -18.67 20.86 -30.71
N GLU A 162 -17.84 20.43 -31.66
CA GLU A 162 -18.22 19.47 -32.70
C GLU A 162 -18.04 18.01 -32.24
N GLY A 163 -17.34 17.77 -31.13
CA GLY A 163 -17.05 16.43 -30.62
C GLY A 163 -16.20 15.59 -31.57
N VAL A 164 -15.49 16.23 -32.51
CA VAL A 164 -14.61 15.59 -33.50
C VAL A 164 -13.18 15.60 -32.95
N TRP A 165 -12.60 14.41 -32.77
CA TRP A 165 -11.28 14.22 -32.14
C TRP A 165 -10.33 13.42 -33.03
#